data_AF-A0A9X2HE82-F1
#
_entry.id   AF-A0A9X2HE82-F1
#
_cell.length_a   1.000
_cell.length_b   1.000
_cell.length_c   1.000
_cell.angle_alpha   90.00
_cell.angle_beta   90.00
_cell.angle_gamma   90.00
#
_symmetry.space_group_name_H-M   'P 1'
#
loop_
_entity.id
_entity.type
_entity.pdbx_description
1 polymer ?
#
loop_
_entity_poly.entity_id
_entity_poly.type
_entity_poly.pdbx_seq_one_letter_code
_entity_poly.pdbx_strand_id
1 'polypeptide(L)'
;MKKTTKGALAIGAGVVLLIGGGGSLAVWNQSVGSEAGTLQAGNLALTAGQGTWTDAEGQAVDLASYRVVPGDTLTYSQPIGVVLEGDNLKAELTSTGVAESGFDSQNIEVSDPVLTTTAGDPVPATLSESGQFEASISFEFLSTTTGTDDTLSTHDFENVGFKLEQLDAGAAA
;
A
#
# COMPACT_ATOMS: atom_id res chain seq x y z
N MET A 1 86.09 9.83 46.15
CA MET A 1 87.39 10.06 45.46
C MET A 1 87.86 8.77 44.80
N LYS A 2 88.30 8.84 43.53
CA LYS A 2 89.22 7.91 42.80
C LYS A 2 88.64 6.49 42.49
N LYS A 3 88.74 5.91 41.28
CA LYS A 3 89.48 6.15 40.04
C LYS A 3 88.90 5.27 38.90
N THR A 4 88.74 5.87 37.72
CA THR A 4 89.02 5.37 36.35
C THR A 4 89.46 3.90 36.15
N THR A 5 88.96 3.23 35.09
CA THR A 5 89.73 2.88 33.86
C THR A 5 89.18 1.65 33.10
N LYS A 6 88.66 1.94 31.90
CA LYS A 6 88.76 1.22 30.60
C LYS A 6 88.24 -0.23 30.45
N GLY A 7 87.32 -0.37 29.51
CA GLY A 7 87.24 -1.48 28.57
C GLY A 7 86.69 -0.96 27.24
N ALA A 8 87.57 -0.71 26.27
CA ALA A 8 87.24 -0.21 24.94
C ALA A 8 86.99 -1.37 23.95
N LEU A 9 86.30 -1.04 22.85
CA LEU A 9 86.17 -1.78 21.58
C LEU A 9 85.14 -2.93 21.59
N ALA A 10 84.25 -3.11 20.61
CA ALA A 10 84.30 -2.73 19.20
C ALA A 10 82.89 -2.39 18.66
N ILE A 11 82.78 -1.29 17.90
CA ILE A 11 81.61 -1.00 17.06
C ILE A 11 81.77 -1.84 15.79
N GLY A 12 81.08 -2.97 15.73
CA GLY A 12 80.88 -3.69 14.48
C GLY A 12 79.84 -2.95 13.65
N ALA A 13 80.30 -2.21 12.64
CA ALA A 13 79.44 -1.70 11.59
C ALA A 13 78.80 -2.89 10.87
N GLY A 14 77.52 -3.12 11.16
CA GLY A 14 76.70 -4.12 10.51
C GLY A 14 75.28 -3.59 10.36
N VAL A 15 75.15 -2.39 9.80
CA VAL A 15 73.87 -1.93 9.25
C VAL A 15 73.62 -2.82 8.04
N VAL A 16 72.93 -3.95 8.25
CA VAL A 16 72.18 -4.56 7.17
C VAL A 16 71.01 -3.62 6.91
N LEU A 17 71.28 -2.66 6.01
CA LEU A 17 70.26 -2.00 5.21
C LEU A 17 69.46 -3.12 4.56
N LEU A 18 68.30 -3.42 5.14
CA LEU A 18 67.28 -4.25 4.52
C LEU A 18 66.64 -3.42 3.40
N ILE A 19 67.47 -3.04 2.41
CA ILE A 19 67.07 -2.57 1.10
C ILE A 19 67.15 -3.80 0.19
N GLY A 20 66.02 -4.49 0.11
CA GLY A 20 65.74 -5.55 -0.83
C GLY A 20 64.28 -5.90 -0.63
N GLY A 21 63.40 -5.87 -1.62
CA GLY A 21 63.41 -5.27 -2.95
C GLY A 21 61.96 -4.83 -3.21
N GLY A 22 61.69 -4.21 -4.36
CA GLY A 22 60.38 -3.64 -4.66
C GLY A 22 59.19 -4.58 -4.38
N GLY A 23 58.16 -4.04 -3.73
CA GLY A 23 56.88 -4.70 -3.53
C GLY A 23 56.59 -5.09 -2.09
N SER A 24 56.33 -4.12 -1.22
CA SER A 24 55.54 -4.38 -0.01
C SER A 24 54.77 -3.12 0.35
N LEU A 25 53.68 -2.90 -0.38
CA LEU A 25 52.57 -2.10 0.11
C LEU A 25 51.98 -2.86 1.30
N ALA A 26 52.53 -2.67 2.49
CA ALA A 26 51.85 -3.10 3.70
C ALA A 26 50.64 -2.17 3.91
N VAL A 27 49.58 -2.40 3.15
CA VAL A 27 48.30 -1.75 3.37
C VAL A 27 47.67 -2.49 4.55
N TRP A 28 47.75 -1.89 5.73
CA TRP A 28 47.00 -2.36 6.89
C TRP A 28 45.52 -2.07 6.60
N ASN A 29 44.79 -3.10 6.18
CA ASN A 29 43.35 -3.05 6.07
C ASN A 29 42.76 -4.10 7.00
N GLN A 30 41.84 -3.65 7.85
CA GLN A 30 40.98 -4.51 8.66
C GLN A 30 39.55 -4.19 8.27
N SER A 31 38.85 -5.16 7.67
CA SER A 31 37.40 -5.08 7.50
C SER A 31 36.73 -5.86 8.62
N VAL A 32 35.86 -5.21 9.39
CA VAL A 32 34.90 -5.91 10.25
C VAL A 32 33.61 -6.01 9.44
N GLY A 33 33.22 -7.24 9.08
CA GLY A 33 31.89 -7.47 8.53
C GLY A 33 30.86 -7.17 9.60
N SER A 34 29.83 -6.39 9.29
CA SER A 34 28.64 -6.33 10.14
C SER A 34 27.85 -7.62 9.97
N GLU A 35 27.31 -8.18 11.04
CA GLU A 35 26.17 -9.10 10.98
C GLU A 35 24.91 -8.31 10.59
N ALA A 36 24.92 -7.70 9.40
CA ALA A 36 23.72 -7.12 8.85
C ALA A 36 22.77 -8.29 8.60
N GLY A 37 21.70 -8.35 9.40
CA GLY A 37 20.64 -9.34 9.23
C GLY A 37 19.97 -9.23 7.86
N THR A 38 19.08 -10.17 7.57
CA THR A 38 18.26 -10.11 6.37
C THR A 38 17.06 -9.18 6.59
N LEU A 39 16.68 -8.44 5.56
CA LEU A 39 15.44 -7.67 5.52
C LEU A 39 14.47 -8.39 4.58
N GLN A 40 13.20 -8.48 4.98
CA GLN A 40 12.13 -9.03 4.16
C GLN A 40 11.27 -7.88 3.62
N ALA A 41 10.85 -7.96 2.36
CA ALA A 41 9.91 -7.02 1.79
C ALA A 41 8.49 -7.31 2.30
N GLY A 42 7.69 -6.25 2.42
CA GLY A 42 6.27 -6.37 2.74
C GLY A 42 5.42 -6.88 1.58
N ASN A 43 4.12 -7.05 1.83
CA ASN A 43 3.13 -7.53 0.88
C ASN A 43 1.84 -6.69 0.99
N LEU A 44 1.28 -6.34 -0.17
CA LEU A 44 0.00 -5.64 -0.29
C LEU A 44 -0.83 -6.40 -1.32
N ALA A 45 -1.97 -6.96 -0.90
CA ALA A 45 -2.87 -7.66 -1.80
C ALA A 45 -4.34 -7.38 -1.48
N LEU A 46 -5.14 -7.33 -2.55
CA LEU A 46 -6.60 -7.25 -2.51
C LEU A 46 -7.17 -8.40 -3.32
N THR A 47 -8.08 -9.16 -2.72
CA THR A 47 -8.91 -10.15 -3.42
C THR A 47 -10.37 -9.78 -3.29
N ALA A 48 -11.19 -10.10 -4.29
CA ALA A 48 -12.60 -9.76 -4.30
C ALA A 48 -13.44 -11.01 -4.61
N GLY A 49 -14.56 -11.16 -3.90
CA GLY A 49 -15.59 -12.14 -4.22
C GLY A 49 -16.63 -11.59 -5.19
N GLN A 50 -17.76 -12.29 -5.31
CA GLN A 50 -18.87 -11.84 -6.15
C GLN A 50 -19.56 -10.65 -5.49
N GLY A 51 -19.69 -9.54 -6.23
CA GLY A 51 -20.47 -8.40 -5.78
C GLY A 51 -21.97 -8.60 -6.01
N THR A 52 -22.77 -7.92 -5.20
CA THR A 52 -24.24 -7.94 -5.25
C THR A 52 -24.79 -6.53 -5.26
N TRP A 53 -25.96 -6.36 -5.86
CA TRP A 53 -26.67 -5.09 -5.92
C TRP A 53 -27.95 -5.17 -5.09
N THR A 54 -28.24 -4.13 -4.32
CA THR A 54 -29.51 -3.99 -3.60
C THR A 54 -30.12 -2.61 -3.77
N ASP A 55 -31.44 -2.52 -3.59
CA ASP A 55 -32.15 -1.24 -3.45
C ASP A 55 -32.02 -0.66 -2.02
N ALA A 56 -32.67 0.48 -1.79
CA ALA A 56 -32.71 1.16 -0.49
C ALA A 56 -33.37 0.32 0.62
N GLU A 57 -34.23 -0.63 0.25
CA GLU A 57 -34.88 -1.58 1.15
C GLU A 57 -34.05 -2.86 1.38
N GLY A 58 -32.85 -2.94 0.79
CA GLY A 58 -31.95 -4.09 0.89
C GLY A 58 -32.40 -5.31 0.09
N GLN A 59 -33.33 -5.15 -0.86
CA GLN A 59 -33.74 -6.22 -1.75
C GLN A 59 -32.74 -6.38 -2.89
N ALA A 60 -32.45 -7.62 -3.27
CA ALA A 60 -31.52 -7.92 -4.35
C ALA A 60 -32.05 -7.38 -5.70
N VAL A 61 -31.17 -6.71 -6.43
CA VAL A 61 -31.44 -6.08 -7.72
C VAL A 61 -30.67 -6.80 -8.83
N ASP A 62 -31.38 -7.17 -9.89
CA ASP A 62 -30.77 -7.61 -11.15
C ASP A 62 -30.69 -6.43 -12.11
N LEU A 63 -29.48 -5.90 -12.31
CA LEU A 63 -29.23 -4.76 -13.18
C LEU A 63 -29.69 -4.97 -14.64
N ALA A 64 -29.77 -6.23 -15.11
CA ALA A 64 -30.22 -6.52 -16.47
C ALA A 64 -31.72 -6.24 -16.70
N SER A 65 -32.50 -6.21 -15.62
CA SER A 65 -33.96 -6.02 -15.68
C SER A 65 -34.47 -4.83 -14.87
N TYR A 66 -33.66 -4.31 -13.94
CA TYR A 66 -34.02 -3.19 -13.10
C TYR A 66 -34.09 -1.89 -13.91
N ARG A 67 -35.09 -1.07 -13.60
CA ARG A 67 -35.31 0.24 -14.22
C ARG A 67 -35.32 1.27 -13.13
N VAL A 68 -34.22 2.00 -13.04
CA VAL A 68 -34.06 3.06 -12.06
C VAL A 68 -34.94 4.25 -12.38
N VAL A 69 -35.45 4.92 -11.35
CA VAL A 69 -36.17 6.19 -11.43
C VAL A 69 -35.53 7.23 -10.50
N PRO A 70 -35.77 8.53 -10.74
CA PRO A 70 -35.36 9.57 -9.81
C PRO A 70 -35.89 9.30 -8.39
N GLY A 71 -34.99 9.31 -7.41
CA GLY A 71 -35.24 8.99 -6.01
C GLY A 71 -34.75 7.60 -5.59
N ASP A 72 -34.40 6.72 -6.52
CA ASP A 72 -33.87 5.40 -6.19
C ASP A 72 -32.45 5.48 -5.63
N THR A 73 -32.09 4.50 -4.81
CA THR A 73 -30.71 4.29 -4.38
C THR A 73 -30.34 2.84 -4.59
N LEU A 74 -29.25 2.61 -5.32
CA LEU A 74 -28.68 1.28 -5.51
C LEU A 74 -27.38 1.18 -4.74
N THR A 75 -27.18 0.07 -4.03
CA THR A 75 -25.94 -0.20 -3.29
C THR A 75 -25.26 -1.42 -3.88
N TYR A 76 -23.99 -1.26 -4.27
CA TYR A 76 -23.11 -2.35 -4.63
C TYR A 76 -22.31 -2.79 -3.41
N SER A 77 -22.36 -4.07 -3.08
CA SER A 77 -21.61 -4.67 -1.97
C SER A 77 -20.76 -5.83 -2.47
N GLN A 78 -19.51 -5.91 -2.02
CA GLN A 78 -18.58 -6.96 -2.41
C GLN A 78 -17.74 -7.43 -1.22
N PRO A 79 -17.66 -8.73 -0.95
CA PRO A 79 -16.73 -9.25 0.03
C PRO A 79 -15.31 -9.12 -0.51
N ILE A 80 -14.43 -8.53 0.29
CA ILE A 80 -13.03 -8.31 -0.04
C ILE A 80 -12.09 -8.91 1.02
N GLY A 81 -10.95 -9.38 0.54
CA GLY A 81 -9.84 -9.86 1.37
C GLY A 81 -8.65 -8.94 1.21
N VAL A 82 -8.13 -8.44 2.32
CA VAL A 82 -7.01 -7.51 2.35
C VAL A 82 -5.83 -8.15 3.08
N VAL A 83 -4.65 -8.09 2.45
CA VAL A 83 -3.37 -8.51 3.04
C VAL A 83 -2.46 -7.29 3.10
N LEU A 84 -2.06 -6.92 4.33
CA LEU A 84 -1.08 -5.90 4.66
C LEU A 84 0.02 -6.55 5.51
N GLU A 85 1.17 -6.83 4.91
CA GLU A 85 2.36 -7.32 5.61
C GLU A 85 3.45 -6.26 5.51
N GLY A 86 3.81 -5.63 6.64
CA GLY A 86 4.87 -4.65 6.72
C GLY A 86 4.72 -3.72 7.92
N ASP A 87 5.83 -3.40 8.59
CA ASP A 87 5.83 -2.73 9.89
C ASP A 87 5.21 -1.31 9.89
N ASN A 88 5.15 -0.65 8.73
CA ASN A 88 4.59 0.69 8.56
C ASN A 88 3.61 0.76 7.37
N LEU A 89 3.06 -0.37 6.95
CA LEU A 89 2.18 -0.42 5.79
C LEU A 89 0.76 0.00 6.20
N LYS A 90 0.24 1.02 5.53
CA LYS A 90 -1.17 1.41 5.57
C LYS A 90 -1.69 1.47 4.16
N ALA A 91 -2.97 1.18 3.98
CA ALA A 91 -3.62 1.30 2.69
C ALA A 91 -4.99 1.96 2.81
N GLU A 92 -5.42 2.61 1.76
CA GLU A 92 -6.74 3.20 1.62
C GLU A 92 -7.52 2.45 0.55
N LEU A 93 -8.79 2.16 0.83
CA LEU A 93 -9.69 1.58 -0.17
C LEU A 93 -10.38 2.71 -0.94
N THR A 94 -10.29 2.67 -2.26
CA THR A 94 -10.97 3.59 -3.18
C THR A 94 -11.90 2.81 -4.12
N SER A 95 -12.89 3.48 -4.70
CA SER A 95 -13.77 2.89 -5.71
C SER A 95 -13.19 3.07 -7.12
N THR A 96 -13.59 2.19 -8.05
CA THR A 96 -13.18 2.19 -9.46
C THR A 96 -14.41 2.05 -10.35
N GLY A 97 -14.33 2.51 -11.60
CA GLY A 97 -15.40 2.41 -12.60
C GLY A 97 -16.65 3.26 -12.34
N VAL A 98 -16.72 3.98 -11.22
CA VAL A 98 -17.88 4.82 -10.83
C VAL A 98 -18.21 5.88 -11.89
N ALA A 99 -17.18 6.57 -12.38
CA ALA A 99 -17.33 7.62 -13.39
C ALA A 99 -17.75 7.10 -14.78
N GLU A 100 -17.68 5.78 -15.00
CA GLU A 100 -17.98 5.12 -16.28
C GLU A 100 -19.44 4.65 -16.38
N SER A 101 -20.24 4.83 -15.31
CA SER A 101 -21.67 4.50 -15.30
C SER A 101 -22.43 5.18 -16.45
N GLY A 102 -21.98 6.36 -16.88
CA GLY A 102 -22.52 7.06 -18.05
C GLY A 102 -23.78 7.88 -17.77
N PHE A 103 -24.30 7.87 -16.53
CA PHE A 103 -25.32 8.81 -16.08
C PHE A 103 -24.75 10.23 -16.03
N ASP A 104 -25.59 11.25 -16.24
CA ASP A 104 -25.16 12.62 -16.00
C ASP A 104 -24.85 12.81 -14.51
N SER A 105 -23.68 13.34 -14.20
CA SER A 105 -23.25 13.71 -12.85
C SER A 105 -24.19 14.68 -12.11
N GLN A 106 -25.09 15.36 -12.82
CA GLN A 106 -26.14 16.21 -12.23
C GLN A 106 -27.36 15.44 -11.75
N ASN A 107 -27.51 14.17 -12.18
CA ASN A 107 -28.65 13.31 -11.91
C ASN A 107 -28.30 12.15 -10.96
N ILE A 108 -27.01 11.93 -10.70
CA ILE A 108 -26.53 10.85 -9.83
C ILE A 108 -25.48 11.38 -8.85
N GLU A 109 -25.61 10.98 -7.59
CA GLU A 109 -24.60 11.15 -6.56
C GLU A 109 -24.07 9.78 -6.14
N VAL A 110 -22.74 9.68 -5.98
CA VAL A 110 -22.11 8.42 -5.57
C VAL A 110 -21.37 8.64 -4.27
N SER A 111 -21.60 7.76 -3.30
CA SER A 111 -20.97 7.84 -1.99
C SER A 111 -19.48 7.47 -2.06
N ASP A 112 -18.74 7.86 -1.01
CA ASP A 112 -17.45 7.24 -0.71
C ASP A 112 -17.65 5.74 -0.38
N PRO A 113 -16.63 4.89 -0.60
CA PRO A 113 -16.69 3.49 -0.23
C PRO A 113 -16.77 3.33 1.29
N VAL A 114 -17.63 2.44 1.75
CA VAL A 114 -17.79 2.07 3.15
C VAL A 114 -17.25 0.67 3.36
N LEU A 115 -16.49 0.45 4.44
CA LEU A 115 -16.05 -0.88 4.85
C LEU A 115 -16.75 -1.29 6.14
N THR A 116 -17.12 -2.56 6.19
CA THR A 116 -17.60 -3.21 7.41
C THR A 116 -16.91 -4.55 7.63
N THR A 117 -16.89 -5.02 8.87
CA THR A 117 -16.52 -6.41 9.17
C THR A 117 -17.62 -7.35 8.67
N THR A 118 -17.34 -8.65 8.60
CA THR A 118 -18.39 -9.65 8.31
C THR A 118 -19.54 -9.66 9.33
N ALA A 119 -19.35 -9.05 10.51
CA ALA A 119 -20.40 -8.86 11.51
C ALA A 119 -21.23 -7.56 11.31
N GLY A 120 -20.84 -6.72 10.35
CA GLY A 120 -21.50 -5.43 10.05
C GLY A 120 -20.94 -4.24 10.83
N ASP A 121 -19.86 -4.41 11.59
CA ASP A 121 -19.25 -3.29 12.32
C ASP A 121 -18.47 -2.39 11.37
N PRO A 122 -18.58 -1.05 11.46
CA PRO A 122 -17.89 -0.13 10.58
C PRO A 122 -16.36 -0.22 10.78
N VAL A 123 -15.63 -0.16 9.66
CA VAL A 123 -14.17 -0.16 9.60
C VAL A 123 -13.72 1.15 8.94
N PRO A 124 -12.67 1.83 9.45
CA PRO A 124 -12.10 2.99 8.77
C PRO A 124 -11.67 2.67 7.34
N ALA A 125 -11.83 3.61 6.41
CA ALA A 125 -11.38 3.45 5.02
C ALA A 125 -9.85 3.25 4.91
N THR A 126 -9.09 3.80 5.88
CA THR A 126 -7.67 3.50 6.05
C THR A 126 -7.48 2.22 6.84
N LEU A 127 -6.90 1.21 6.21
CA LEU A 127 -6.58 -0.09 6.78
C LEU A 127 -5.12 -0.14 7.23
N SER A 128 -4.91 -0.67 8.43
CA SER A 128 -3.58 -0.99 8.99
C SER A 128 -3.42 -2.46 9.35
N GLU A 129 -4.45 -3.27 9.14
CA GLU A 129 -4.46 -4.70 9.45
C GLU A 129 -5.05 -5.49 8.28
N SER A 130 -4.58 -6.73 8.14
CA SER A 130 -5.14 -7.69 7.19
C SER A 130 -6.50 -8.20 7.67
N GLY A 131 -7.40 -8.55 6.77
CA GLY A 131 -8.72 -9.03 7.16
C GLY A 131 -9.63 -9.38 6.00
N GLN A 132 -10.82 -9.86 6.35
CA GLN A 132 -11.95 -10.01 5.44
C GLN A 132 -12.98 -8.94 5.81
N PHE A 133 -13.47 -8.23 4.80
CA PHE A 133 -14.37 -7.10 4.96
C PHE A 133 -15.47 -7.17 3.91
N GLU A 134 -16.56 -6.46 4.17
CA GLU A 134 -17.57 -6.14 3.15
C GLU A 134 -17.35 -4.68 2.74
N ALA A 135 -17.05 -4.44 1.48
CA ALA A 135 -16.96 -3.10 0.92
C ALA A 135 -18.26 -2.77 0.19
N SER A 136 -18.79 -1.57 0.39
CA SER A 136 -19.99 -1.09 -0.30
C SER A 136 -19.86 0.33 -0.81
N ILE A 137 -20.65 0.65 -1.83
CA ILE A 137 -20.78 1.98 -2.41
C ILE A 137 -22.23 2.18 -2.87
N SER A 138 -22.78 3.37 -2.64
CA SER A 138 -24.16 3.71 -2.98
C SER A 138 -24.22 4.72 -4.11
N PHE A 139 -25.18 4.49 -5.01
CA PHE A 139 -25.52 5.32 -6.15
C PHE A 139 -26.92 5.87 -5.91
N GLU A 140 -27.01 7.15 -5.56
CA GLU A 140 -28.28 7.86 -5.39
C GLU A 140 -28.66 8.54 -6.71
N PHE A 141 -29.82 8.16 -7.24
CA PHE A 141 -30.40 8.79 -8.41
C PHE A 141 -31.25 9.96 -7.93
N LEU A 142 -30.78 11.18 -8.19
CA LEU A 142 -31.30 12.37 -7.53
C LEU A 142 -32.77 12.60 -7.91
N SER A 143 -33.62 12.74 -6.89
CA SER A 143 -35.05 13.04 -7.05
C SER A 143 -35.31 14.38 -7.74
N THR A 144 -34.30 15.26 -7.82
CA THR A 144 -34.34 16.54 -8.53
C THR A 144 -34.09 16.42 -10.03
N THR A 145 -33.80 15.22 -10.54
CA THR A 145 -33.66 14.97 -11.99
C THR A 145 -34.94 15.41 -12.71
N THR A 146 -34.81 16.29 -13.70
CA THR A 146 -35.96 16.83 -14.45
C THR A 146 -35.90 16.45 -15.92
N GLY A 147 -37.02 16.59 -16.63
CA GLY A 147 -37.08 16.30 -18.06
C GLY A 147 -37.13 14.80 -18.37
N THR A 148 -36.57 14.43 -19.52
CA THR A 148 -36.46 13.03 -19.98
C THR A 148 -35.00 12.60 -20.09
N ASP A 149 -34.12 13.26 -19.34
CA ASP A 149 -32.70 12.93 -19.28
C ASP A 149 -32.55 11.48 -18.76
N ASP A 150 -31.62 10.74 -19.38
CA ASP A 150 -31.36 9.32 -19.08
C ASP A 150 -32.59 8.40 -19.14
N THR A 151 -33.66 8.81 -19.85
CA THR A 151 -34.83 7.93 -20.06
C THR A 151 -34.52 6.86 -21.11
N LEU A 152 -34.76 5.60 -20.76
CA LEU A 152 -34.52 4.42 -21.61
C LEU A 152 -33.04 4.23 -22.04
N SER A 153 -32.11 5.00 -21.46
CA SER A 153 -30.69 4.76 -21.63
C SER A 153 -30.28 3.50 -20.88
N THR A 154 -29.21 2.87 -21.35
CA THR A 154 -28.58 1.74 -20.68
C THR A 154 -27.20 2.18 -20.24
N HIS A 155 -26.93 1.93 -18.97
CA HIS A 155 -25.73 2.35 -18.27
C HIS A 155 -25.04 1.10 -17.75
N ASP A 156 -23.73 1.06 -17.91
CA ASP A 156 -22.92 -0.11 -17.60
C ASP A 156 -22.19 0.09 -16.28
N PHE A 157 -22.37 -0.85 -15.37
CA PHE A 157 -21.72 -0.87 -14.06
C PHE A 157 -20.72 -2.03 -13.94
N GLU A 158 -20.39 -2.73 -15.03
CA GLU A 158 -19.46 -3.87 -15.04
C GLU A 158 -18.07 -3.52 -14.49
N ASN A 159 -17.64 -2.26 -14.62
CA ASN A 159 -16.35 -1.79 -14.12
C ASN A 159 -16.38 -1.29 -12.67
N VAL A 160 -17.55 -1.27 -12.02
CA VAL A 160 -17.64 -0.86 -10.62
C VAL A 160 -16.97 -1.88 -9.73
N GLY A 161 -16.02 -1.40 -8.93
CA GLY A 161 -15.28 -2.25 -8.00
C GLY A 161 -14.42 -1.41 -7.05
N PHE A 162 -13.51 -2.07 -6.35
CA PHE A 162 -12.65 -1.44 -5.35
C PHE A 162 -11.17 -1.63 -5.67
N LYS A 163 -10.38 -0.65 -5.27
CA LYS A 163 -8.92 -0.64 -5.38
C LYS A 163 -8.32 -0.35 -4.01
N LEU A 164 -7.20 -1.01 -3.72
CA LEU A 164 -6.44 -0.80 -2.51
C LEU A 164 -5.14 -0.06 -2.85
N GLU A 165 -4.90 1.08 -2.23
CA GLU A 165 -3.76 1.95 -2.50
C GLU A 165 -2.91 2.11 -1.25
N GLN A 166 -1.60 1.89 -1.37
CA GLN A 166 -0.69 2.09 -0.25
C GLN A 166 -0.58 3.59 0.08
N LEU A 167 -0.73 3.92 1.35
CA LEU A 167 -0.41 5.26 1.85
C LEU A 167 1.10 5.34 2.12
N ASP A 168 1.73 6.40 1.61
CA ASP A 168 3.16 6.61 1.77
C ASP A 168 3.51 6.75 3.27
N ALA A 169 4.39 5.86 3.75
CA ALA A 169 4.90 5.92 5.12
C ALA A 169 5.77 7.16 5.38
N GLY A 170 6.18 7.89 4.32
CA GLY A 170 7.05 9.06 4.36
C GLY A 170 6.36 10.42 4.23
N ALA A 171 5.04 10.49 4.07
CA ALA A 171 4.31 11.76 4.03
C ALA A 171 4.20 12.36 5.44
N ALA A 172 5.27 13.01 5.89
CA ALA A 172 5.20 13.92 7.02
C ALA A 172 4.14 14.99 6.74
N ALA A 173 3.17 15.11 7.65
CA ALA A 173 2.29 16.27 7.75
C ALA A 173 3.09 17.54 8.07
#